data_AF-A0A248YKR6-F1
#
_entry.id   AF-A0A248YKR6-F1
#
_cell.length_a   1.000
_cell.length_b   1.000
_cell.length_c   1.000
_cell.angle_alpha   90.00
_cell.angle_beta   90.00
_cell.angle_gamma   90.00
#
_symmetry.space_group_name_H-M   'P 1'
#
loop_
_entity.id
_entity.type
_entity.pdbx_description
1 polymer ?
#
loop_
_entity_poly.entity_id
_entity_poly.type
_entity_poly.pdbx_seq_one_letter_code
_entity_poly.pdbx_strand_id
1 'polypeptide(L)'
;MRAATRSGGDYRGRHQATVLAIFRPTWRQIVAHALVAGSVTLAGVLLLGVLFTLARQRSAVGPRMPVDPAVAAGLAGALVPLAALGSGLVRWRTGACINSAGLRAGGPLGRTTFVPWERVTDVRAERRRRHTVVMVYGTDGVTRRLPAPYDGDLLAGDARFERKLFLVQHLWETHRSWGVPG
;
A
#
# COMPACT_ATOMS: atom_id res chain seq x y z
N MET A 1 -9.07 3.15 27.78
CA MET A 1 -10.13 3.13 26.75
C MET A 1 -10.98 4.37 26.98
N ARG A 2 -10.99 5.34 26.05
CA ARG A 2 -11.90 6.50 26.11
C ARG A 2 -12.82 6.45 24.91
N ALA A 3 -14.10 6.19 25.15
CA ALA A 3 -15.16 6.35 24.17
C ALA A 3 -15.55 7.83 24.13
N ALA A 4 -15.39 8.46 22.98
CA ALA A 4 -15.94 9.78 22.72
C ALA A 4 -17.17 9.60 21.83
N THR A 5 -18.36 9.62 22.44
CA THR A 5 -19.63 9.75 21.74
C THR A 5 -19.93 11.24 21.60
N ARG A 6 -19.92 11.75 20.36
CA ARG A 6 -20.43 13.10 20.06
C ARG A 6 -21.70 12.93 19.23
N SER A 7 -22.81 13.33 19.82
CA SER A 7 -24.13 13.47 19.18
C SER A 7 -24.20 14.85 18.51
N GLY A 8 -24.80 14.91 17.31
CA GLY A 8 -25.02 16.16 16.58
C GLY A 8 -25.31 15.87 15.11
N GLY A 9 -26.60 15.77 14.77
CA GLY A 9 -27.08 15.44 13.44
C GLY A 9 -26.96 16.60 12.44
N ASP A 10 -26.89 16.22 11.15
CA ASP A 10 -27.55 16.93 10.06
C ASP A 10 -27.62 16.02 8.82
N TYR A 11 -28.84 15.61 8.46
CA TYR A 11 -29.13 14.67 7.39
C TYR A 11 -29.22 15.40 6.04
N ARG A 12 -28.10 15.48 5.32
CA ARG A 12 -28.08 15.74 3.87
C ARG A 12 -27.01 14.91 3.16
N GLY A 13 -27.46 13.83 2.52
CA GLY A 13 -27.01 13.49 1.15
C GLY A 13 -25.60 12.92 0.96
N ARG A 14 -25.19 11.95 1.78
CA ARG A 14 -24.24 10.89 1.44
C ARG A 14 -24.24 9.96 2.63
N HIS A 15 -24.62 8.68 2.46
CA HIS A 15 -24.54 7.70 3.53
C HIS A 15 -23.14 7.76 4.15
N GLN A 16 -23.03 8.39 5.33
CA GLN A 16 -21.86 8.27 6.19
C GLN A 16 -21.90 6.84 6.71
N ALA A 17 -21.54 5.90 5.84
CA ALA A 17 -21.43 4.51 6.22
C ALA A 17 -20.48 4.46 7.40
N THR A 18 -21.00 4.04 8.56
CA THR A 18 -20.26 4.00 9.81
C THR A 18 -18.97 3.27 9.58
N VAL A 19 -17.84 3.92 9.85
CA VAL A 19 -16.54 3.29 9.70
C VAL A 19 -16.38 2.27 10.81
N LEU A 20 -16.38 1.00 10.44
CA LEU A 20 -16.29 -0.12 11.37
C LEU A 20 -14.84 -0.43 11.71
N ALA A 21 -13.95 -0.35 10.73
CA ALA A 21 -12.53 -0.61 10.92
C ALA A 21 -11.65 0.17 9.94
N ILE A 22 -10.49 0.62 10.40
CA ILE A 22 -9.45 1.20 9.54
C ILE A 22 -8.17 0.39 9.75
N PHE A 23 -7.63 -0.15 8.67
CA PHE A 23 -6.35 -0.82 8.64
C PHE A 23 -5.31 0.06 7.97
N ARG A 24 -4.23 0.33 8.70
CA ARG A 24 -3.06 1.04 8.18
C ARG A 24 -1.84 0.12 8.20
N PRO A 25 -0.89 0.31 7.26
CA PRO A 25 0.41 -0.32 7.34
C PRO A 25 1.09 -0.02 8.69
N THR A 26 1.78 -0.99 9.25
CA THR A 26 2.57 -0.78 10.48
C THR A 26 3.80 0.07 10.18
N TRP A 27 4.37 0.72 11.19
CA TRP A 27 5.62 1.49 11.01
C TRP A 27 6.74 0.62 10.42
N ARG A 28 6.87 -0.62 10.91
CA ARG A 28 7.85 -1.61 10.44
C ARG A 28 7.69 -1.91 8.95
N GLN A 29 6.44 -2.08 8.51
CA GLN A 29 6.09 -2.27 7.10
C GLN A 29 6.48 -1.08 6.22
N ILE A 30 6.30 0.15 6.70
CA ILE A 30 6.70 1.36 5.97
C ILE A 30 8.22 1.39 5.82
N VAL A 31 8.96 1.15 6.90
CA VAL A 31 10.43 1.15 6.89
C VAL A 31 10.98 0.06 5.98
N ALA A 32 10.47 -1.16 6.10
CA ALA A 32 10.89 -2.28 5.26
C ALA A 32 10.71 -1.93 3.78
N HIS A 33 9.59 -1.30 3.42
CA HIS A 33 9.36 -0.85 2.05
C HIS A 33 10.23 0.34 1.64
N ALA A 34 10.48 1.30 2.53
CA ALA A 34 11.38 2.42 2.25
C ALA A 34 12.82 1.94 2.01
N LEU A 35 13.28 0.94 2.77
CA LEU A 35 14.59 0.31 2.58
C LEU A 35 14.69 -0.40 1.22
N VAL A 36 13.68 -1.20 0.86
CA VAL A 36 13.65 -1.89 -0.44
C VAL A 36 13.56 -0.89 -1.59
N ALA A 37 12.69 0.12 -1.50
CA ALA A 37 12.58 1.14 -2.54
C ALA A 37 13.87 1.97 -2.66
N GLY A 38 14.48 2.32 -1.52
CA GLY A 38 15.75 3.02 -1.45
C GLY A 38 16.89 2.22 -2.08
N SER A 39 17.00 0.92 -1.78
CA SER A 39 18.06 0.06 -2.34
C SER A 39 17.89 -0.14 -3.85
N VAL A 40 16.67 -0.34 -4.34
CA VAL A 40 16.37 -0.44 -5.77
C VAL A 40 16.70 0.87 -6.49
N THR A 41 16.32 2.02 -5.91
CA THR A 41 16.61 3.33 -6.49
C THR A 41 18.11 3.57 -6.55
N LEU A 42 18.83 3.30 -5.45
CA LEU A 42 20.28 3.43 -5.39
C LEU A 42 20.96 2.55 -6.44
N ALA A 43 20.56 1.28 -6.56
CA ALA A 43 21.11 0.37 -7.57
C ALA A 43 20.86 0.89 -9.00
N GLY A 44 19.66 1.41 -9.28
CA GLY A 44 19.33 2.00 -10.58
C GLY A 44 20.17 3.22 -10.91
N VAL A 45 20.38 4.11 -9.93
CA VAL A 45 21.22 5.31 -10.10
C VAL A 45 22.69 4.93 -10.34
N LEU A 46 23.22 3.97 -9.58
CA LEU A 46 24.58 3.47 -9.77
C LEU A 46 24.76 2.83 -11.16
N LEU A 47 23.80 2.01 -11.60
CA LEU A 47 23.82 1.39 -12.92
C LEU A 47 23.80 2.43 -14.06
N LEU A 48 22.93 3.43 -13.96
CA LEU A 48 22.88 4.55 -14.90
C LEU A 48 24.20 5.33 -14.95
N GLY A 49 24.81 5.57 -13.78
CA GLY A 49 26.12 6.20 -13.68
C GLY A 49 27.21 5.40 -14.42
N VAL A 50 27.26 4.08 -14.21
CA VAL A 50 28.21 3.19 -14.90
C VAL A 50 27.96 3.14 -16.42
N LEU A 51 26.71 3.05 -16.85
CA LEU A 51 26.38 3.06 -18.28
C LEU A 51 26.79 4.38 -18.95
N PHE A 52 26.58 5.50 -18.26
CA PHE A 52 26.98 6.82 -18.74
C PHE A 52 28.50 6.96 -18.88
N THR A 53 29.28 6.48 -17.90
CA THR A 53 30.75 6.53 -17.97
C THR A 53 31.29 5.64 -19.10
N LEU A 54 30.73 4.44 -19.28
CA LEU A 54 31.11 3.53 -20.37
C LEU A 54 30.74 4.08 -21.76
N ALA A 55 29.55 4.67 -21.91
CA ALA A 55 29.13 5.31 -23.15
C ALA A 55 30.07 6.45 -23.53
N ARG A 56 30.45 7.29 -22.54
CA ARG A 56 31.40 8.38 -22.73
C ARG A 56 32.80 7.89 -23.12
N GLN A 57 33.26 6.76 -22.58
CA GLN A 57 34.55 6.17 -22.97
C GLN A 57 34.56 5.69 -24.42
N ARG A 58 33.42 5.21 -24.94
CA ARG A 58 33.30 4.75 -26.33
C ARG A 58 33.17 5.87 -27.36
N SER A 59 32.60 7.01 -26.98
CA SER A 59 32.46 8.16 -27.88
C SER A 59 33.79 8.91 -28.00
N ALA A 60 34.58 8.58 -29.04
CA ALA A 60 35.86 9.23 -29.35
C ALA A 60 35.73 10.69 -29.86
N VAL A 61 34.50 11.21 -30.03
CA VAL A 61 34.23 12.50 -30.67
C VAL A 61 33.26 13.31 -29.80
N GLY A 62 33.78 14.20 -28.97
CA GLY A 62 32.96 15.16 -28.21
C GLY A 62 33.77 15.93 -27.16
N PRO A 63 33.48 17.23 -26.94
CA PRO A 63 34.17 18.02 -25.94
C PRO A 63 33.93 17.41 -24.55
N ARG A 64 35.02 17.02 -23.89
CA ARG A 64 35.00 16.45 -22.55
C ARG A 64 34.64 17.54 -21.54
N MET A 65 33.36 17.85 -21.36
CA MET A 65 32.96 18.66 -20.19
C MET A 65 33.28 17.86 -18.92
N PRO A 66 34.09 18.38 -17.99
CA PRO A 66 34.38 17.71 -16.72
C PRO A 66 33.11 17.77 -15.88
N VAL A 67 32.32 16.69 -15.91
CA VAL A 67 31.31 16.51 -14.88
C VAL A 67 32.08 15.95 -13.71
N ASP A 68 32.30 16.79 -12.69
CA ASP A 68 33.03 16.38 -11.50
C ASP A 68 32.30 15.16 -10.90
N PRO A 69 32.96 14.01 -10.74
CA PRO A 69 32.35 12.82 -10.16
C PRO A 69 31.77 13.10 -8.76
N ALA A 70 32.28 14.09 -8.04
CA ALA A 70 31.72 14.54 -6.77
C ALA A 70 30.31 15.14 -6.93
N VAL A 71 30.05 15.88 -8.00
CA VAL A 71 28.73 16.48 -8.30
C VAL A 71 27.73 15.40 -8.70
N ALA A 72 28.14 14.43 -9.53
CA ALA A 72 27.31 13.29 -9.90
C ALA A 72 26.97 12.41 -8.69
N ALA A 73 27.95 12.14 -7.82
CA ALA A 73 27.75 11.40 -6.57
C ALA A 73 26.85 12.17 -5.60
N GLY A 74 26.99 13.49 -5.51
CA GLY A 74 26.14 14.35 -4.68
C GLY A 74 24.66 14.34 -5.12
N LEU A 75 24.40 14.47 -6.42
CA LEU A 75 23.03 14.40 -6.97
C LEU A 75 22.41 13.00 -6.79
N ALA A 76 23.18 11.95 -7.01
CA ALA A 76 22.78 10.57 -6.73
C ALA A 76 22.44 10.36 -5.25
N GLY A 77 23.30 10.86 -4.36
CA GLY A 77 23.12 10.80 -2.91
C GLY A 77 21.88 11.56 -2.41
N ALA A 78 21.48 12.64 -3.09
CA ALA A 78 20.30 13.43 -2.74
C ALA A 78 18.98 12.85 -3.30
N LEU A 79 19.00 12.24 -4.50
CA LEU A 79 17.79 11.69 -5.14
C LEU A 79 17.29 10.40 -4.48
N VAL A 80 18.20 9.57 -3.97
CA VAL A 80 17.88 8.31 -3.28
C VAL A 80 16.99 8.50 -2.04
N PRO A 81 17.33 9.37 -1.06
CA PRO A 81 16.47 9.61 0.10
C PRO A 81 15.14 10.24 -0.29
N LEU A 82 15.11 11.10 -1.31
CA LEU A 82 13.87 11.72 -1.82
C LEU A 82 12.91 10.68 -2.43
N ALA A 83 13.42 9.75 -3.24
CA ALA A 83 12.63 8.65 -3.79
C ALA A 83 12.18 7.67 -2.70
N ALA A 84 13.06 7.36 -1.74
CA ALA A 84 12.72 6.50 -0.60
C ALA A 84 11.60 7.13 0.26
N LEU A 85 11.71 8.42 0.58
CA LEU A 85 10.67 9.17 1.30
C LEU A 85 9.36 9.24 0.53
N GLY A 86 9.42 9.56 -0.77
CA GLY A 86 8.24 9.62 -1.64
C GLY A 86 7.48 8.29 -1.70
N SER A 87 8.19 7.17 -1.82
CA SER A 87 7.59 5.83 -1.83
C SER A 87 6.94 5.44 -0.49
N GLY A 88 7.56 5.83 0.63
CA GLY A 88 6.99 5.63 1.97
C GLY A 88 5.71 6.44 2.20
N LEU A 89 5.71 7.70 1.75
CA LEU A 89 4.57 8.62 1.85
C LEU A 89 3.36 8.15 1.03
N VAL A 90 3.57 7.71 -0.21
CA VAL A 90 2.49 7.17 -1.06
C VAL A 90 1.84 5.97 -0.39
N ARG A 91 2.63 5.12 0.27
CA ARG A 91 2.14 3.87 0.87
C ARG A 91 1.55 4.05 2.27
N TRP A 92 1.93 5.08 3.00
CA TRP A 92 1.25 5.43 4.26
C TRP A 92 -0.21 5.81 4.03
N ARG A 93 -0.51 6.31 2.83
CA ARG A 93 -1.87 6.64 2.38
C ARG A 93 -2.64 5.42 1.83
N THR A 94 -1.99 4.29 1.55
CA THR A 94 -2.64 3.06 1.09
C THR A 94 -3.05 2.19 2.28
N GLY A 95 -4.12 2.60 2.96
CA GLY A 95 -4.81 1.78 3.96
C GLY A 95 -6.06 1.11 3.39
N ALA A 96 -6.72 0.31 4.21
CA ALA A 96 -8.07 -0.17 3.93
C ALA A 96 -9.03 0.39 4.99
N CYS A 97 -10.22 0.79 4.57
CA CYS A 97 -11.30 1.22 5.44
C CYS A 97 -12.49 0.30 5.18
N ILE A 98 -13.01 -0.28 6.26
CA ILE A 98 -14.24 -1.06 6.25
C ILE A 98 -15.34 -0.22 6.84
N ASN A 99 -16.46 -0.14 6.13
CA ASN A 99 -17.65 0.52 6.63
C ASN A 99 -18.87 -0.41 6.48
N SER A 100 -20.02 0.04 6.97
CA SER A 100 -21.28 -0.71 6.86
C SER A 100 -21.76 -0.94 5.41
N ALA A 101 -21.18 -0.26 4.42
CA ALA A 101 -21.56 -0.42 3.01
C ALA A 101 -20.59 -1.33 2.23
N GLY A 102 -19.35 -1.50 2.71
CA GLY A 102 -18.35 -2.26 2.00
C GLY A 102 -16.90 -1.97 2.42
N LEU A 103 -16.02 -2.27 1.47
CA LEU A 103 -14.57 -2.20 1.60
C LEU A 103 -14.03 -1.08 0.72
N ARG A 104 -13.29 -0.15 1.30
CA ARG A 104 -12.51 0.85 0.58
C ARG A 104 -11.03 0.54 0.71
N ALA A 105 -10.37 0.21 -0.40
CA ALA A 105 -8.95 -0.06 -0.47
C ALA A 105 -8.21 1.12 -1.13
N GLY A 106 -7.18 1.63 -0.47
CA GLY A 106 -6.24 2.58 -1.08
C GLY A 106 -5.30 1.87 -2.05
N GLY A 107 -5.37 2.22 -3.32
CA GLY A 107 -4.49 1.74 -4.37
C GLY A 107 -3.26 2.64 -4.59
N PRO A 108 -2.31 2.18 -5.41
CA PRO A 108 -1.15 2.98 -5.77
C PRO A 108 -1.57 4.33 -6.38
N LEU A 109 -0.80 5.38 -6.12
CA LEU A 109 -1.05 6.76 -6.59
C LEU A 109 -2.34 7.39 -6.04
N GLY A 110 -2.85 6.92 -4.90
CA GLY A 110 -4.00 7.52 -4.23
C GLY A 110 -5.36 7.17 -4.85
N ARG A 111 -5.40 6.27 -5.82
CA ARG A 111 -6.66 5.73 -6.37
C ARG A 111 -7.34 4.85 -5.33
N THR A 112 -8.51 5.25 -4.82
CA THR A 112 -9.28 4.40 -3.90
C THR A 112 -10.29 3.56 -4.65
N THR A 113 -10.28 2.25 -4.42
CA THR A 113 -11.30 1.34 -4.94
C THR A 113 -12.30 1.04 -3.84
N PHE A 114 -13.60 1.21 -4.13
CA PHE A 114 -14.68 0.80 -3.25
C PHE A 114 -15.35 -0.46 -3.79
N VAL A 115 -15.59 -1.43 -2.92
CA VAL A 115 -16.26 -2.69 -3.21
C VAL A 115 -17.38 -2.83 -2.19
N PRO A 116 -18.65 -2.75 -2.63
CA PRO A 116 -19.76 -2.90 -1.70
C PRO A 116 -19.91 -4.36 -1.29
N TRP A 117 -20.46 -4.61 -0.10
CA TRP A 117 -20.55 -5.96 0.47
C TRP A 117 -21.36 -6.92 -0.40
N GLU A 118 -22.42 -6.45 -1.07
CA GLU A 118 -23.24 -7.29 -1.96
C GLU A 118 -22.49 -7.82 -3.18
N ARG A 119 -21.33 -7.21 -3.51
CA ARG A 119 -20.46 -7.68 -4.59
C ARG A 119 -19.32 -8.55 -4.10
N VAL A 120 -19.22 -8.84 -2.80
CA VAL A 120 -18.14 -9.66 -2.23
C VAL A 120 -18.62 -11.11 -2.07
N THR A 121 -18.01 -12.01 -2.83
CA THR A 121 -18.30 -13.45 -2.83
C THR A 121 -17.54 -14.22 -1.76
N ASP A 122 -16.31 -13.78 -1.45
CA ASP A 122 -15.44 -14.41 -0.46
C ASP A 122 -14.35 -13.44 0.03
N VAL A 123 -13.89 -13.62 1.25
CA VAL A 123 -12.73 -12.93 1.84
C VAL A 123 -11.81 -13.95 2.48
N ARG A 124 -10.59 -14.08 1.94
CA ARG A 124 -9.61 -15.04 2.45
C ARG A 124 -8.21 -14.48 2.52
N ALA A 125 -7.41 -15.07 3.39
CA ALA A 125 -5.97 -14.86 3.38
C ALA A 125 -5.34 -15.73 2.29
N GLU A 126 -4.47 -15.14 1.46
CA GLU A 126 -3.72 -15.86 0.45
C GLU A 126 -2.22 -15.60 0.61
N ARG A 127 -1.43 -16.66 0.58
CA ARG A 127 0.03 -16.57 0.59
C ARG A 127 0.53 -16.24 -0.81
N ARG A 128 1.08 -15.03 -0.98
CA ARG A 128 1.72 -14.54 -2.20
C ARG A 128 3.21 -14.36 -1.95
N ARG A 129 4.02 -15.28 -2.48
CA ARG A 129 5.48 -15.36 -2.24
C ARG A 129 5.77 -15.45 -0.74
N ARG A 130 6.36 -14.40 -0.15
CA ARG A 130 6.77 -14.31 1.26
C ARG A 130 5.82 -13.46 2.12
N HIS A 131 4.60 -13.24 1.63
CA HIS A 131 3.60 -12.40 2.32
C HIS A 131 2.23 -13.07 2.27
N THR A 132 1.49 -12.97 3.36
CA THR A 132 0.08 -13.33 3.44
C THR A 132 -0.75 -12.05 3.31
N VAL A 133 -1.64 -12.00 2.33
CA VAL A 133 -2.45 -10.82 2.03
C VAL A 133 -3.92 -11.18 2.08
N VAL A 134 -4.77 -10.23 2.49
CA VAL A 134 -6.22 -10.43 2.42
C VAL A 134 -6.69 -10.14 1.00
N MET A 135 -7.35 -11.13 0.39
CA MET A 135 -7.91 -11.07 -0.95
C MET A 135 -9.43 -11.07 -0.84
N VAL A 136 -10.06 -10.17 -1.60
CA VAL A 136 -11.50 -9.98 -1.67
C VAL A 136 -11.94 -10.41 -3.06
N TYR A 137 -12.77 -11.45 -3.13
CA TYR A 137 -13.27 -11.99 -4.37
C TYR A 137 -14.61 -11.34 -4.70
N GLY A 138 -14.70 -10.72 -5.87
CA GLY A 138 -15.92 -10.08 -6.34
C GLY A 138 -16.85 -11.04 -7.08
N THR A 139 -18.14 -10.72 -7.13
CA THR A 139 -19.13 -11.40 -7.99
C THR A 139 -18.87 -11.17 -9.47
N ASP A 140 -18.15 -10.09 -9.80
CA ASP A 140 -17.65 -9.77 -11.14
C ASP A 140 -16.45 -10.62 -11.59
N GLY A 141 -16.03 -11.60 -10.78
CA GLY A 141 -14.81 -12.40 -10.99
C GLY A 141 -13.52 -11.61 -10.72
N VAL A 142 -13.60 -10.32 -10.39
CA VAL A 142 -12.43 -9.49 -10.14
C VAL A 142 -11.97 -9.71 -8.70
N THR A 143 -10.76 -10.23 -8.56
CA THR A 143 -10.10 -10.38 -7.26
C THR A 143 -9.35 -9.11 -6.92
N ARG A 144 -9.63 -8.56 -5.73
CA ARG A 144 -9.02 -7.31 -5.25
C ARG A 144 -8.19 -7.59 -4.01
N ARG A 145 -6.94 -7.17 -4.05
CA ARG A 145 -6.03 -7.25 -2.91
C ARG A 145 -6.30 -6.09 -1.96
N LEU A 146 -6.51 -6.39 -0.68
CA LEU A 146 -6.49 -5.36 0.36
C LEU A 146 -5.04 -4.94 0.64
N PRO A 147 -4.73 -3.63 0.64
CA PRO A 147 -3.38 -3.13 0.91
C PRO A 147 -2.96 -3.38 2.36
N ALA A 148 -3.93 -3.45 3.28
CA ALA A 148 -3.78 -3.86 4.66
C ALA A 148 -5.10 -4.51 5.14
N PRO A 149 -5.07 -5.47 6.07
CA PRO A 149 -3.88 -6.04 6.71
C PRO A 149 -3.10 -6.99 5.79
N TYR A 150 -1.79 -7.12 6.03
CA TYR A 150 -0.95 -8.14 5.43
C TYR A 150 0.13 -8.55 6.42
N ASP A 151 0.55 -9.80 6.32
CA ASP A 151 1.65 -10.36 7.10
C ASP A 151 2.81 -10.73 6.17
N GLY A 152 4.04 -10.60 6.63
CA GLY A 152 5.22 -10.77 5.78
C GLY A 152 6.48 -11.06 6.56
N ASP A 153 7.45 -11.69 5.90
CA ASP A 153 8.70 -12.10 6.55
C ASP A 153 9.60 -10.92 7.00
N LEU A 154 10.40 -11.21 8.04
CA LEU A 154 11.51 -10.43 8.63
C LEU A 154 11.13 -9.08 9.25
N LEU A 155 10.67 -8.10 8.46
CA LEU A 155 10.47 -6.71 8.89
C LEU A 155 9.06 -6.18 8.58
N ALA A 156 8.24 -6.96 7.88
CA ALA A 156 6.92 -6.54 7.43
C ALA A 156 5.77 -7.29 8.14
N GLY A 157 6.07 -8.03 9.20
CA GLY A 157 5.06 -8.80 9.95
C GLY A 157 4.08 -7.89 10.68
N ASP A 158 2.80 -8.26 10.64
CA ASP A 158 1.74 -7.62 11.42
C ASP A 158 1.28 -8.58 12.50
N ALA A 159 1.73 -8.37 13.74
CA ALA A 159 1.38 -9.21 14.89
C ALA A 159 -0.13 -9.29 15.17
N ARG A 160 -0.94 -8.42 14.56
CA ARG A 160 -2.41 -8.42 14.67
C ARG A 160 -3.08 -8.91 13.39
N PHE A 161 -2.34 -9.48 12.44
CA PHE A 161 -2.86 -9.90 11.14
C PHE A 161 -4.08 -10.82 11.28
N GLU A 162 -3.96 -11.92 12.04
CA GLU A 162 -5.04 -12.88 12.24
C GLU A 162 -6.30 -12.22 12.84
N ARG A 163 -6.12 -11.37 13.86
CA ARG A 163 -7.23 -10.63 14.48
C ARG A 163 -7.92 -9.72 13.47
N LYS A 164 -7.16 -9.03 12.62
CA LYS A 164 -7.71 -8.13 11.60
C LYS A 164 -8.40 -8.92 10.49
N LEU A 165 -7.82 -10.04 10.04
CA LEU A 165 -8.43 -10.96 9.08
C LEU A 165 -9.77 -11.48 9.61
N PHE A 166 -9.78 -11.99 10.85
CA PHE A 166 -10.99 -12.46 11.51
C PHE A 166 -12.07 -11.38 11.55
N LEU A 167 -11.70 -10.13 11.88
CA LEU A 167 -12.63 -9.01 11.85
C LEU A 167 -13.22 -8.78 10.45
N VAL A 168 -12.40 -8.80 9.39
CA VAL A 168 -12.90 -8.60 8.01
C VAL A 168 -13.86 -9.72 7.61
N GLN A 169 -13.48 -10.97 7.89
CA GLN A 169 -14.30 -12.14 7.59
C GLN A 169 -15.61 -12.11 8.37
N HIS A 170 -15.57 -11.79 9.66
CA HIS A 170 -16.76 -11.69 10.50
C HIS A 170 -17.72 -10.60 10.02
N LEU A 171 -17.20 -9.43 9.62
CA LEU A 171 -18.03 -8.36 9.05
C LEU A 171 -18.66 -8.76 7.72
N TRP A 172 -17.91 -9.42 6.84
CA TRP A 172 -18.45 -9.94 5.59
C TRP A 172 -19.52 -11.01 5.83
N GLU A 173 -19.29 -11.97 6.72
CA GLU A 173 -20.24 -13.04 7.04
C GLU A 173 -21.52 -12.50 7.69
N THR A 174 -21.38 -11.48 8.55
CA THR A 174 -22.52 -10.75 9.11
C THR A 174 -23.30 -10.06 7.99
N HIS A 175 -22.65 -9.37 7.05
CA HIS A 175 -23.38 -8.76 5.93
C HIS A 175 -24.05 -9.81 5.03
N ARG A 176 -23.39 -10.93 4.77
CA ARG A 176 -23.93 -12.03 3.96
C ARG A 176 -25.18 -12.64 4.59
N SER A 177 -25.13 -12.94 5.89
CA SER A 177 -26.25 -13.57 6.61
C SER A 177 -27.50 -12.67 6.72
N TRP A 178 -27.31 -11.35 6.77
CA TRP A 178 -28.43 -10.40 6.86
C TRP A 178 -29.05 -10.06 5.50
N GLY A 179 -28.36 -10.35 4.40
CA GLY A 179 -28.81 -10.13 3.03
C GLY A 179 -29.63 -11.29 2.43
N VAL A 180 -29.82 -12.38 3.17
CA VAL A 180 -30.65 -13.51 2.74
C VAL A 180 -32.03 -13.37 3.38
N PRO A 181 -33.07 -12.93 2.64
CA PRO A 181 -34.43 -13.21 3.06
C PRO A 181 -34.61 -14.74 3.06
N GLY A 182 -34.94 -15.29 4.22
CA GLY A 182 -35.39 -16.67 4.34
C GLY A 182 -36.71 -16.91 3.61
#